data_AF-A0AAV2YK79-F1
#
_entry.id   AF-A0AAV2YK79-F1
#
_cell.length_a   1.000
_cell.length_b   1.000
_cell.length_c   1.000
_cell.angle_alpha   90.00
_cell.angle_beta   90.00
_cell.angle_gamma   90.00
#
_symmetry.space_group_name_H-M   'P 1'
#
loop_
_entity.id
_entity.type
_entity.pdbx_description
1 polymer ?
#
loop_
_entity_poly.entity_id
_entity_poly.type
_entity_poly.pdbx_seq_one_letter_code
_entity_poly.pdbx_strand_id
1 'polypeptide(L)'
;MDEEKGGIQDPLVKALADYISSASFQSKFEQFFLEHALVFTDAKEHQLEYMTIYHKFQDMFNSHMEVFLASQHVTEQEFTERCQAAAKVDRRADQYLEIVVASMDYDAFYHLMIAMRGRAAVERRRSNSKRPLDLPDAKDNSGKDTPRDDASPQDHAEAKAPSRRDGEDMQASAKDSEDLVDGDATPRSISCIASSTAANMFELLRFRSLWGTPSRAQLLHETAKAAVTSASQAEETRRYGARLIEHVASQGYNGIEASLDDLNAIGGSSFVKEQLAKHNLKLIVGVYSGWVDYEAHNLHQQWEGVQAHLNRLRKQLELVRKDFDGDAKPMWINAHSGCDHWPKLDQMEYVAHALEIENSLELTNVSHETHRGRIFYSPWTTMELLEAFPSLKLTLDFSHWCVVAERLLDTPQDEEWIERMLPHVWHIHGRIGSPQSAQIRHPTDQHTSAEVARFDRLWMDAWRLQFQRATGVDPDEPKFATFTPEYGPIPYAQRHPANPEEPTVDIDQLCKDEANRQHARVQQLVQGSVTQ
;
A
#
# COMPACT_ATOMS: atom_id res chain seq x y z
N MET A 1 -46.76 -30.37 30.98
CA MET A 1 -45.83 -29.34 31.46
C MET A 1 -45.09 -28.89 30.24
N ASP A 2 -45.51 -27.74 29.73
CA ASP A 2 -45.00 -27.10 28.52
C ASP A 2 -43.49 -26.82 28.65
N GLU A 3 -42.74 -27.18 27.61
CA GLU A 3 -41.36 -26.72 27.43
C GLU A 3 -41.37 -25.19 27.29
N GLU A 4 -40.75 -24.50 28.25
CA GLU A 4 -40.46 -23.06 28.15
C GLU A 4 -39.65 -22.78 26.89
N LYS A 5 -40.34 -22.24 25.88
CA LYS A 5 -39.74 -21.62 24.70
C LYS A 5 -38.86 -20.45 25.15
N GLY A 6 -37.55 -20.66 25.22
CA GLY A 6 -36.56 -19.58 25.30
C GLY A 6 -36.66 -18.67 24.07
N GLY A 7 -37.42 -17.58 24.20
CA GLY A 7 -37.58 -16.54 23.18
C GLY A 7 -36.70 -15.33 23.49
N ILE A 8 -36.48 -14.50 22.46
CA ILE A 8 -35.76 -13.21 22.58
C ILE A 8 -36.40 -12.37 23.68
N GLN A 9 -35.61 -11.99 24.69
CA GLN A 9 -36.13 -11.33 25.89
C GLN A 9 -36.48 -9.85 25.68
N ASP A 10 -35.73 -9.15 24.83
CA ASP A 10 -36.02 -7.74 24.52
C ASP A 10 -37.16 -7.64 23.48
N PRO A 11 -38.27 -6.94 23.80
CA PRO A 11 -39.41 -6.82 22.88
C PRO A 11 -39.08 -6.14 21.55
N LEU A 12 -38.14 -5.19 21.54
CA LEU A 12 -37.71 -4.47 20.35
C LEU A 12 -36.83 -5.36 19.47
N VAL A 13 -35.91 -6.12 20.07
CA VAL A 13 -35.05 -7.07 19.33
C VAL A 13 -35.87 -8.24 18.80
N LYS A 14 -36.92 -8.65 19.52
CA LYS A 14 -37.89 -9.61 19.02
C LYS A 14 -38.67 -9.07 17.83
N ALA A 15 -39.16 -7.82 17.90
CA ALA A 15 -39.81 -7.16 16.78
C ALA A 15 -38.88 -7.00 15.57
N LEU A 16 -37.59 -6.72 15.81
CA LEU A 16 -36.56 -6.68 14.79
C LEU A 16 -36.34 -8.06 14.15
N ALA A 17 -36.24 -9.12 14.95
CA ALA A 17 -36.10 -10.48 14.44
C ALA A 17 -37.32 -10.90 13.61
N ASP A 18 -38.54 -10.54 14.04
CA ASP A 18 -39.77 -10.78 13.29
C ASP A 18 -39.80 -9.99 11.98
N TYR A 19 -39.31 -8.74 11.98
CA TYR A 19 -39.22 -7.88 10.80
C TYR A 19 -38.16 -8.39 9.81
N ILE A 20 -36.97 -8.75 10.27
CA ILE A 20 -35.90 -9.36 9.46
C ILE A 20 -36.36 -10.71 8.90
N SER A 21 -37.15 -11.47 9.67
CA SER A 21 -37.73 -12.75 9.21
C SER A 21 -38.93 -12.58 8.27
N SER A 22 -39.40 -11.35 8.01
CA SER A 22 -40.50 -11.11 7.10
C SER A 22 -40.14 -11.48 5.66
N ALA A 23 -41.10 -12.01 4.91
CA ALA A 23 -40.90 -12.37 3.51
C ALA A 23 -40.49 -11.16 2.64
N SER A 24 -40.97 -9.96 2.99
CA SER A 24 -40.61 -8.71 2.31
C SER A 24 -39.16 -8.29 2.53
N PHE A 25 -38.59 -8.58 3.70
CA PHE A 25 -37.19 -8.29 4.00
C PHE A 25 -36.29 -9.38 3.42
N GLN A 26 -36.57 -10.65 3.72
CA GLN A 26 -35.78 -11.80 3.26
C GLN A 26 -35.68 -11.86 1.73
N SER A 27 -36.77 -11.65 0.99
CA SER A 27 -36.74 -11.74 -0.48
C SER A 27 -35.82 -10.69 -1.13
N LYS A 28 -35.82 -9.46 -0.62
CA LYS A 28 -34.94 -8.40 -1.14
C LYS A 28 -33.48 -8.63 -0.81
N PHE A 29 -33.19 -9.05 0.43
CA PHE A 29 -31.82 -9.37 0.85
C PHE A 29 -31.30 -10.61 0.14
N GLU A 30 -32.11 -11.66 0.02
CA GLU A 30 -31.78 -12.85 -0.76
C GLU A 30 -31.51 -12.48 -2.22
N GLN A 31 -32.36 -11.67 -2.84
CA GLN A 31 -32.11 -11.17 -4.20
C GLN A 31 -30.79 -10.41 -4.30
N PHE A 32 -30.51 -9.50 -3.37
CA PHE A 32 -29.25 -8.76 -3.30
C PHE A 32 -28.04 -9.70 -3.22
N PHE A 33 -28.09 -10.70 -2.33
CA PHE A 33 -27.01 -11.68 -2.21
C PHE A 33 -26.86 -12.55 -3.46
N LEU A 34 -27.96 -12.98 -4.09
CA LEU A 34 -27.90 -13.76 -5.33
C LEU A 34 -27.29 -12.96 -6.49
N GLU A 35 -27.55 -11.66 -6.55
CA GLU A 35 -27.03 -10.77 -7.59
C GLU A 35 -25.55 -10.43 -7.37
N HIS A 36 -25.13 -10.22 -6.11
CA HIS A 36 -23.83 -9.63 -5.82
C HIS A 36 -22.80 -10.57 -5.16
N ALA A 37 -23.20 -11.63 -4.46
CA ALA A 37 -22.26 -12.49 -3.71
C ALA A 37 -21.25 -13.24 -4.60
N LEU A 38 -21.57 -13.43 -5.89
CA LEU A 38 -20.65 -14.07 -6.84
C LEU A 38 -19.47 -13.18 -7.26
N VAL A 39 -19.56 -11.87 -7.04
CA VAL A 39 -18.46 -10.93 -7.29
C VAL A 39 -17.33 -11.13 -6.28
N PHE A 40 -17.66 -11.53 -5.05
CA PHE A 40 -16.71 -11.69 -3.97
C PHE A 40 -15.89 -12.96 -4.14
N THR A 41 -14.57 -12.81 -4.14
CA THR A 41 -13.61 -13.92 -4.32
C THR A 41 -12.80 -14.14 -3.06
N ASP A 42 -12.19 -15.32 -2.91
CA ASP A 42 -11.22 -15.59 -1.83
C ASP A 42 -9.83 -15.01 -2.18
N ALA A 43 -9.77 -14.05 -3.12
CA ALA A 43 -8.54 -13.37 -3.46
C ALA A 43 -8.03 -12.61 -2.24
N LYS A 44 -6.70 -12.53 -2.12
CA LYS A 44 -6.06 -11.81 -1.02
C LYS A 44 -6.31 -10.29 -1.08
N GLU A 45 -6.67 -9.77 -2.25
CA GLU A 45 -6.82 -8.34 -2.47
C GLU A 45 -8.29 -7.98 -2.71
N HIS A 46 -8.78 -7.04 -1.92
CA HIS A 46 -10.14 -6.53 -2.02
C HIS A 46 -10.31 -5.68 -3.28
N GLN A 47 -11.43 -5.88 -3.97
CA GLN A 47 -11.74 -5.18 -5.21
C GLN A 47 -12.63 -3.98 -4.94
N LEU A 48 -12.48 -2.94 -5.76
CA LEU A 48 -13.31 -1.73 -5.66
C LEU A 48 -14.82 -2.04 -5.73
N GLU A 49 -15.18 -3.02 -6.55
CA GLU A 49 -16.57 -3.45 -6.70
C GLU A 49 -17.18 -3.90 -5.36
N TYR A 50 -16.36 -4.40 -4.42
CA TYR A 50 -16.83 -4.83 -3.10
C TYR A 50 -17.35 -3.65 -2.28
N MET A 51 -16.63 -2.52 -2.28
CA MET A 51 -17.07 -1.29 -1.60
C MET A 51 -18.32 -0.71 -2.27
N THR A 52 -18.38 -0.71 -3.60
CA THR A 52 -19.58 -0.26 -4.33
C THR A 52 -20.81 -1.08 -3.95
N ILE A 53 -20.65 -2.40 -3.82
CA ILE A 53 -21.73 -3.29 -3.39
C ILE A 53 -22.06 -3.05 -1.91
N TYR A 54 -21.06 -2.84 -1.06
CA TYR A 54 -21.28 -2.54 0.35
C TYR A 54 -22.12 -1.28 0.57
N HIS A 55 -21.84 -0.18 -0.15
CA HIS A 55 -22.64 1.04 -0.03
C HIS A 55 -24.09 0.81 -0.48
N LYS A 56 -24.31 0.04 -1.55
CA LYS A 56 -25.68 -0.36 -1.96
C LYS A 56 -26.38 -1.19 -0.88
N PHE A 57 -25.64 -2.07 -0.20
CA PHE A 57 -26.17 -2.86 0.91
C PHE A 57 -26.55 -1.95 2.09
N GLN A 58 -25.69 -1.01 2.46
CA GLN A 58 -25.96 -0.02 3.51
C GLN A 58 -27.20 0.83 3.20
N ASP A 59 -27.29 1.39 1.99
CA ASP A 59 -28.44 2.19 1.58
C ASP A 59 -29.76 1.39 1.62
N MET A 60 -29.71 0.14 1.15
CA MET A 60 -30.85 -0.77 1.20
C MET A 60 -31.25 -1.09 2.65
N PHE A 61 -30.28 -1.41 3.50
CA PHE A 61 -30.51 -1.76 4.90
C PHE A 61 -31.05 -0.55 5.69
N ASN A 62 -30.44 0.62 5.54
CA ASN A 62 -30.86 1.86 6.18
C ASN A 62 -32.28 2.24 5.79
N SER A 63 -32.64 2.15 4.51
CA SER A 63 -34.02 2.39 4.04
C SER A 63 -35.04 1.46 4.72
N HIS A 64 -34.65 0.20 4.98
CA HIS A 64 -35.50 -0.76 5.68
C HIS A 64 -35.57 -0.52 7.18
N MET A 65 -34.48 -0.04 7.79
CA MET A 65 -34.42 0.34 9.21
C MET A 65 -35.21 1.61 9.51
N GLU A 66 -35.21 2.61 8.64
CA GLU A 66 -36.05 3.80 8.79
C GLU A 66 -37.54 3.44 8.92
N VAL A 67 -38.02 2.53 8.05
CA VAL A 67 -39.41 2.04 8.09
C VAL A 67 -39.68 1.28 9.39
N PHE A 68 -38.73 0.44 9.83
CA PHE A 68 -38.87 -0.32 11.07
C PHE A 68 -38.91 0.60 12.29
N LEU A 69 -37.95 1.51 12.44
CA LEU A 69 -37.87 2.44 13.56
C LEU A 69 -39.10 3.35 13.64
N ALA A 70 -39.59 3.83 12.49
CA ALA A 70 -40.83 4.61 12.42
C ALA A 70 -42.04 3.79 12.92
N SER A 71 -42.11 2.49 12.60
CA SER A 71 -43.19 1.61 13.05
C SER A 71 -43.15 1.30 14.55
N GLN A 72 -41.96 1.32 15.16
CA GLN A 72 -41.78 1.03 16.59
C GLN A 72 -41.80 2.29 17.46
N HIS A 73 -41.83 3.49 16.85
CA HIS A 73 -41.71 4.78 17.54
C HIS A 73 -40.45 4.91 18.40
N VAL A 74 -39.34 4.31 17.94
CA VAL A 74 -38.05 4.30 18.64
C VAL A 74 -37.03 5.15 17.88
N THR A 75 -36.21 5.89 18.61
CA THR A 75 -35.10 6.65 18.01
C THR A 75 -33.91 5.74 17.69
N GLU A 76 -33.08 6.13 16.73
CA GLU A 76 -31.87 5.38 16.36
C GLU A 76 -30.90 5.14 17.55
N GLN A 77 -30.77 6.15 18.42
CA GLN A 77 -29.96 6.06 19.64
C GLN A 77 -30.50 4.99 20.61
N GLU A 78 -31.81 5.02 20.89
CA GLU A 78 -32.46 4.06 21.78
C GLU A 78 -32.44 2.63 21.20
N PHE A 79 -32.53 2.50 19.87
CA PHE A 79 -32.40 1.22 19.19
C PHE A 79 -30.99 0.62 19.34
N THR A 80 -29.95 1.45 19.14
CA THR A 80 -28.55 1.02 19.25
C THR A 80 -28.20 0.52 20.65
N GLU A 81 -28.63 1.25 21.69
CA GLU A 81 -28.40 0.87 23.10
C GLU A 81 -29.04 -0.48 23.45
N ARG A 82 -30.27 -0.72 22.98
CA ARG A 82 -31.00 -1.97 23.23
C ARG A 82 -30.41 -3.16 22.47
N CYS A 83 -29.97 -2.95 21.22
CA CYS A 83 -29.30 -3.99 20.44
C CYS A 83 -27.97 -4.42 21.09
N GLN A 84 -27.17 -3.46 21.59
CA GLN A 84 -25.92 -3.75 22.31
C GLN A 84 -26.14 -4.50 23.63
N ALA A 85 -27.23 -4.20 24.34
CA ALA A 85 -27.59 -4.92 25.56
C ALA A 85 -28.04 -6.37 25.27
N ALA A 86 -28.82 -6.58 24.21
CA ALA A 86 -29.33 -7.90 23.83
C ALA A 86 -28.24 -8.84 23.27
N ALA A 87 -27.29 -8.29 22.50
CA ALA A 87 -26.15 -9.05 21.95
C ALA A 87 -25.34 -9.78 23.03
N LYS A 88 -25.25 -9.21 24.24
CA LYS A 88 -24.48 -9.77 25.36
C LYS A 88 -25.19 -10.90 26.11
N VAL A 89 -26.50 -11.05 25.91
CA VAL A 89 -27.36 -11.88 26.77
C VAL A 89 -28.00 -13.04 26.01
N ASP A 90 -28.31 -12.89 24.72
CA ASP A 90 -29.07 -13.89 23.95
C ASP A 90 -28.37 -14.31 22.64
N ARG A 91 -28.00 -15.60 22.60
CA ARG A 91 -27.33 -16.26 21.46
C ARG A 91 -28.21 -16.39 20.21
N ARG A 92 -29.54 -16.31 20.34
CA ARG A 92 -30.48 -16.30 19.19
C ARG A 92 -30.66 -14.91 18.62
N ALA A 93 -30.61 -13.88 19.46
CA ALA A 93 -30.60 -12.49 19.00
C ALA A 93 -29.31 -12.21 18.20
N ASP A 94 -28.18 -12.77 18.64
CA ASP A 94 -26.86 -12.66 17.99
C ASP A 94 -26.91 -12.96 16.48
N GLN A 95 -27.62 -14.03 16.07
CA GLN A 95 -27.76 -14.40 14.64
C GLN A 95 -28.49 -13.36 13.78
N TYR A 96 -29.44 -12.62 14.35
CA TYR A 96 -30.14 -11.55 13.61
C TYR A 96 -29.34 -10.25 13.65
N LEU A 97 -28.60 -10.04 14.74
CA LEU A 97 -27.71 -8.91 14.90
C LEU A 97 -26.48 -8.99 13.99
N GLU A 98 -26.07 -10.18 13.52
CA GLU A 98 -25.03 -10.32 12.50
C GLU A 98 -25.33 -9.50 11.23
N ILE A 99 -26.59 -9.44 10.77
CA ILE A 99 -26.98 -8.64 9.59
C ILE A 99 -26.89 -7.14 9.90
N VAL A 100 -27.26 -6.76 11.12
CA VAL A 100 -27.14 -5.37 11.61
C VAL A 100 -25.67 -4.99 11.71
N VAL A 101 -24.81 -5.87 12.24
CA VAL A 101 -23.36 -5.67 12.35
C VAL A 101 -22.73 -5.58 10.95
N ALA A 102 -23.11 -6.46 10.02
CA ALA A 102 -22.66 -6.37 8.63
C ALA A 102 -23.09 -5.07 7.95
N SER A 103 -24.19 -4.43 8.34
CA SER A 103 -24.55 -3.10 7.81
C SER A 103 -23.64 -1.97 8.34
N MET A 104 -22.99 -2.20 9.49
CA MET A 104 -22.17 -1.21 10.19
C MET A 104 -20.66 -1.47 10.05
N ASP A 105 -20.27 -2.66 9.61
CA ASP A 105 -18.87 -3.10 9.52
C ASP A 105 -18.61 -3.82 8.19
N TYR A 106 -17.60 -3.36 7.45
CA TYR A 106 -17.27 -3.90 6.14
C TYR A 106 -16.65 -5.30 6.22
N ASP A 107 -15.86 -5.62 7.24
CA ASP A 107 -15.23 -6.95 7.35
C ASP A 107 -16.30 -8.01 7.62
N ALA A 108 -17.26 -7.72 8.50
CA ALA A 108 -18.44 -8.53 8.73
C ALA A 108 -19.28 -8.69 7.45
N PHE A 109 -19.46 -7.63 6.66
CA PHE A 109 -20.13 -7.69 5.37
C PHE A 109 -19.38 -8.57 4.36
N TYR A 110 -18.07 -8.39 4.22
CA TYR A 110 -17.24 -9.18 3.33
C TYR A 110 -17.35 -10.67 3.65
N HIS A 111 -17.22 -11.04 4.93
CA HIS A 111 -17.38 -12.42 5.37
C HIS A 111 -18.80 -12.96 5.14
N LEU A 112 -19.83 -12.13 5.34
CA LEU A 112 -21.21 -12.47 5.01
C LEU A 112 -21.36 -12.76 3.51
N MET A 113 -20.81 -11.93 2.63
CA MET A 113 -20.86 -12.12 1.17
C MET A 113 -20.13 -13.38 0.73
N ILE A 114 -18.96 -13.68 1.31
CA ILE A 114 -18.22 -14.92 1.06
C ILE A 114 -19.04 -16.15 1.51
N ALA A 115 -19.68 -16.10 2.67
CA ALA A 115 -20.55 -17.18 3.14
C ALA A 115 -21.78 -17.38 2.22
N MET A 116 -22.38 -16.28 1.75
CA MET A 116 -23.54 -16.32 0.85
C MET A 116 -23.20 -16.74 -0.58
N ARG A 117 -21.94 -16.58 -1.02
CA ARG A 117 -21.47 -16.99 -2.36
C ARG A 117 -21.75 -18.46 -2.65
N GLY A 118 -21.55 -19.34 -1.67
CA GLY A 118 -21.83 -20.77 -1.81
C GLY A 118 -23.29 -21.05 -2.12
N ARG A 119 -24.22 -20.31 -1.50
CA ARG A 119 -25.67 -20.40 -1.75
C ARG A 119 -26.04 -19.83 -3.11
N ALA A 120 -25.50 -18.65 -3.46
CA ALA A 120 -25.72 -18.01 -4.74
C ALA A 120 -25.25 -18.86 -5.94
N ALA A 121 -24.11 -19.54 -5.80
CA ALA A 121 -23.59 -20.43 -6.84
C ALA A 121 -24.50 -21.63 -7.11
N VAL A 122 -25.08 -22.22 -6.06
CA VAL A 122 -26.02 -23.35 -6.17
C VAL A 122 -27.32 -22.90 -6.85
N GLU A 123 -27.86 -21.75 -6.47
CA GLU A 123 -29.12 -21.26 -7.02
C GLU A 123 -28.99 -20.79 -8.48
N ARG A 124 -27.85 -20.17 -8.84
CA ARG A 124 -27.55 -19.83 -10.25
C ARG A 124 -27.40 -21.06 -11.14
N ARG A 125 -26.86 -22.17 -10.61
CA ARG A 125 -26.83 -23.46 -11.33
C ARG A 125 -28.23 -24.03 -11.52
N ARG A 126 -29.11 -23.92 -10.51
CA ARG A 126 -30.51 -24.36 -10.60
C ARG A 126 -31.34 -23.53 -11.57
N SER A 127 -31.14 -22.22 -11.63
CA SER A 127 -31.84 -21.34 -12.57
C SER A 127 -31.36 -21.51 -14.02
N ASN A 128 -30.07 -21.78 -14.24
CA ASN A 128 -29.55 -22.12 -15.57
C ASN A 128 -30.05 -23.50 -16.06
N SER A 129 -30.25 -24.47 -15.18
CA SER A 129 -30.86 -25.77 -15.53
C SER A 129 -32.39 -25.71 -15.74
N LYS A 130 -33.03 -24.56 -15.44
CA LYS A 130 -34.47 -24.32 -15.64
C LYS A 130 -34.80 -23.49 -16.89
N ARG A 131 -33.81 -23.03 -17.67
CA ARG A 131 -34.10 -22.43 -18.99
C ARG A 131 -34.51 -23.53 -19.97
N PRO A 132 -35.62 -23.39 -20.70
CA PRO A 132 -35.97 -24.34 -21.75
C PRO A 132 -34.88 -24.35 -22.82
N LEU A 133 -34.46 -25.53 -23.24
CA LEU A 133 -33.75 -25.71 -24.51
C LEU A 133 -34.68 -25.23 -25.63
N ASP A 134 -34.33 -24.15 -26.32
CA ASP A 134 -34.93 -23.80 -27.60
C ASP A 134 -34.61 -24.93 -28.59
N LEU A 135 -35.61 -25.77 -28.85
CA LEU A 135 -35.62 -26.70 -29.96
C LEU A 135 -35.95 -25.91 -31.25
N PRO A 136 -35.17 -26.05 -32.33
CA PRO A 136 -35.48 -25.38 -33.58
C PRO A 136 -36.65 -26.09 -34.28
N ASP A 137 -37.70 -25.33 -34.58
CA ASP A 137 -38.85 -25.78 -35.36
C ASP A 137 -38.45 -26.15 -36.80
N ALA A 138 -38.98 -27.28 -37.24
CA ALA A 138 -38.79 -27.87 -38.55
C ALA A 138 -39.30 -26.97 -39.69
N LYS A 139 -38.42 -26.70 -40.67
CA LYS A 139 -38.83 -26.32 -42.04
C LYS A 139 -38.12 -27.19 -43.06
N ASP A 140 -38.96 -28.04 -43.64
CA ASP A 140 -39.16 -28.28 -45.07
C ASP A 140 -37.96 -28.60 -46.00
N ASN A 141 -38.17 -29.65 -46.77
CA ASN A 141 -37.22 -30.34 -47.60
C ASN A 141 -37.30 -29.83 -49.05
N SER A 142 -36.23 -29.27 -49.62
CA SER A 142 -35.98 -29.36 -51.07
C SER A 142 -34.49 -29.22 -51.40
N GLY A 143 -34.01 -30.13 -52.25
CA GLY A 143 -32.60 -30.49 -52.43
C GLY A 143 -31.66 -29.47 -53.06
N LYS A 144 -30.36 -29.70 -52.89
CA LYS A 144 -29.44 -30.06 -53.99
C LYS A 144 -28.00 -30.33 -53.50
N ASP A 145 -27.44 -31.43 -54.03
CA ASP A 145 -26.06 -31.69 -54.46
C ASP A 145 -24.86 -31.59 -53.49
N THR A 146 -24.24 -32.77 -53.32
CA THR A 146 -22.85 -33.16 -52.91
C THR A 146 -21.71 -32.46 -53.68
N PRO A 147 -20.38 -32.60 -53.38
CA PRO A 147 -19.66 -33.69 -52.64
C PRO A 147 -18.60 -33.24 -51.59
N ARG A 148 -18.36 -34.03 -50.52
CA ARG A 148 -17.27 -35.03 -50.28
C ARG A 148 -15.81 -34.56 -50.46
N ASP A 149 -15.03 -34.72 -49.39
CA ASP A 149 -13.73 -35.43 -49.30
C ASP A 149 -13.46 -35.67 -47.78
N ASP A 150 -13.61 -36.90 -47.26
CA ASP A 150 -12.54 -37.87 -46.89
C ASP A 150 -11.37 -37.27 -46.08
N ALA A 151 -10.94 -37.75 -44.91
CA ALA A 151 -10.99 -39.10 -44.34
C ALA A 151 -10.81 -39.09 -42.80
N SER A 152 -11.44 -40.05 -42.13
CA SER A 152 -11.08 -40.58 -40.78
C SER A 152 -9.94 -41.63 -40.95
N PRO A 153 -9.41 -42.39 -39.93
CA PRO A 153 -10.10 -42.95 -38.74
C PRO A 153 -9.28 -42.94 -37.40
N GLN A 154 -9.96 -42.79 -36.25
CA GLN A 154 -10.25 -43.83 -35.22
C GLN A 154 -9.05 -44.23 -34.33
N ASP A 155 -9.14 -44.62 -33.06
CA ASP A 155 -10.21 -44.72 -32.06
C ASP A 155 -9.56 -45.15 -30.71
N HIS A 156 -10.30 -44.93 -29.62
CA HIS A 156 -10.38 -45.75 -28.38
C HIS A 156 -9.16 -45.88 -27.45
N ALA A 157 -9.25 -45.32 -26.23
CA ALA A 157 -9.67 -45.98 -24.97
C ALA A 157 -8.41 -46.28 -24.11
N GLU A 158 -8.38 -46.33 -22.78
CA GLU A 158 -9.37 -46.53 -21.73
C GLU A 158 -8.71 -46.18 -20.37
N ALA A 159 -9.52 -45.91 -19.35
CA ALA A 159 -9.09 -45.62 -17.98
C ALA A 159 -8.74 -46.87 -17.15
N LYS A 160 -7.92 -46.72 -16.08
CA LYS A 160 -8.14 -47.35 -14.76
C LYS A 160 -7.09 -46.97 -13.70
N ALA A 161 -7.58 -46.67 -12.48
CA ALA A 161 -6.86 -46.66 -11.21
C ALA A 161 -6.52 -48.10 -10.73
N PRO A 162 -5.69 -48.30 -9.68
CA PRO A 162 -6.21 -48.47 -8.29
C PRO A 162 -5.21 -48.06 -7.14
N SER A 163 -5.67 -47.52 -6.00
CA SER A 163 -5.94 -48.13 -4.66
C SER A 163 -4.77 -48.33 -3.66
N ARG A 164 -4.77 -47.50 -2.59
CA ARG A 164 -4.68 -47.73 -1.12
C ARG A 164 -3.91 -48.92 -0.46
N ARG A 165 -3.23 -48.54 0.65
CA ARG A 165 -2.95 -49.22 1.97
C ARG A 165 -1.78 -50.24 2.02
N ASP A 166 -0.97 -50.40 3.07
CA ASP A 166 -0.88 -50.00 4.50
C ASP A 166 0.58 -50.22 5.02
N GLY A 167 0.96 -49.55 6.13
CA GLY A 167 1.96 -49.95 7.17
C GLY A 167 3.46 -50.01 6.77
N GLU A 168 4.46 -49.88 7.64
CA GLU A 168 4.64 -49.56 9.07
C GLU A 168 6.17 -49.43 9.29
N ASP A 169 6.57 -48.62 10.27
CA ASP A 169 7.76 -48.72 11.13
C ASP A 169 9.24 -48.46 10.69
N MET A 170 9.78 -47.48 11.44
CA MET A 170 11.00 -47.49 12.28
C MET A 170 12.42 -47.44 11.68
N GLN A 171 13.03 -46.27 11.94
CA GLN A 171 14.30 -46.04 12.67
C GLN A 171 15.65 -46.51 12.10
N ALA A 172 16.51 -45.49 11.95
CA ALA A 172 17.88 -45.38 12.46
C ALA A 172 18.97 -46.30 11.89
N SER A 173 19.99 -45.70 11.29
CA SER A 173 21.26 -45.39 11.97
C SER A 173 22.41 -45.17 10.97
N ALA A 174 23.29 -44.26 11.34
CA ALA A 174 24.53 -43.91 10.65
C ALA A 174 25.60 -45.01 10.71
N LYS A 175 26.49 -45.05 9.71
CA LYS A 175 27.96 -45.04 9.86
C LYS A 175 28.71 -45.33 8.54
N ASP A 176 29.49 -44.32 8.14
CA ASP A 176 30.91 -44.30 7.79
C ASP A 176 31.65 -45.49 7.16
N SER A 177 32.45 -45.10 6.15
CA SER A 177 33.82 -45.54 5.78
C SER A 177 33.97 -46.93 5.15
N GLU A 178 34.84 -47.21 4.17
CA GLU A 178 35.82 -46.52 3.31
C GLU A 178 36.22 -47.57 2.23
N ASP A 179 37.19 -47.27 1.35
CA ASP A 179 37.88 -48.15 0.37
C ASP A 179 37.30 -48.26 -1.06
N LEU A 180 38.08 -48.23 -2.16
CA LEU A 180 39.40 -47.73 -2.56
C LEU A 180 39.53 -48.10 -4.07
N VAL A 181 40.31 -47.28 -4.81
CA VAL A 181 41.10 -47.60 -6.05
C VAL A 181 40.51 -47.37 -7.48
N ASP A 182 41.23 -46.48 -8.17
CA ASP A 182 41.62 -46.30 -9.60
C ASP A 182 40.62 -46.28 -10.78
N GLY A 183 40.84 -45.30 -11.67
CA GLY A 183 40.49 -45.41 -13.08
C GLY A 183 40.37 -44.09 -13.84
N ASP A 184 41.50 -43.58 -14.31
CA ASP A 184 41.73 -42.52 -15.31
C ASP A 184 40.63 -42.28 -16.38
N ALA A 185 40.23 -41.02 -16.58
CA ALA A 185 40.05 -40.34 -17.89
C ALA A 185 39.18 -39.07 -17.77
N THR A 186 39.75 -37.92 -18.16
CA THR A 186 39.08 -36.60 -18.35
C THR A 186 37.81 -36.70 -19.20
N PRO A 187 36.78 -35.85 -18.99
CA PRO A 187 36.73 -34.60 -19.77
C PRO A 187 36.01 -33.38 -19.11
N ARG A 188 36.46 -32.19 -19.52
CA ARG A 188 35.69 -30.94 -19.68
C ARG A 188 35.14 -30.28 -18.39
N SER A 189 35.94 -29.32 -17.92
CA SER A 189 35.47 -28.15 -17.18
C SER A 189 34.34 -27.46 -17.94
N ILE A 190 33.13 -27.55 -17.40
CA ILE A 190 32.15 -26.47 -17.46
C ILE A 190 32.09 -25.94 -16.03
N SER A 191 32.95 -24.97 -15.74
CA SER A 191 32.77 -24.13 -14.56
C SER A 191 31.46 -23.38 -14.75
N CYS A 192 30.44 -23.73 -13.97
CA CYS A 192 29.31 -22.86 -13.71
C CYS A 192 29.82 -21.62 -12.97
N ILE A 193 30.35 -20.65 -13.71
CA ILE A 193 30.52 -19.27 -13.26
C ILE A 193 29.15 -18.63 -13.40
N ALA A 194 28.27 -18.93 -12.46
CA ALA A 194 26.94 -18.33 -12.36
C ALA A 194 26.48 -18.34 -10.91
N SER A 195 27.25 -17.72 -10.00
CA SER A 195 26.69 -17.33 -8.69
C SER A 195 27.41 -16.16 -7.97
N SER A 196 28.34 -15.43 -8.59
CA SER A 196 29.05 -14.32 -7.91
C SER A 196 28.81 -12.91 -8.46
N THR A 197 28.01 -12.75 -9.53
CA THR A 197 27.81 -11.43 -10.16
C THR A 197 26.53 -10.71 -9.72
N ALA A 198 25.48 -11.44 -9.30
CA ALA A 198 24.22 -10.81 -8.86
C ALA A 198 24.36 -10.07 -7.52
N ALA A 199 25.17 -10.61 -6.60
CA ALA A 199 25.43 -9.99 -5.30
C ALA A 199 26.28 -8.70 -5.37
N ASN A 200 26.88 -8.39 -6.52
CA ASN A 200 27.64 -7.15 -6.76
C ASN A 200 26.77 -5.97 -7.23
N MET A 201 25.44 -6.10 -7.31
CA MET A 201 24.57 -5.07 -7.92
C MET A 201 23.63 -4.33 -6.96
N PHE A 202 23.47 -4.76 -5.71
CA PHE A 202 22.56 -4.06 -4.80
C PHE A 202 23.17 -2.76 -4.29
N GLU A 203 22.56 -1.63 -4.64
CA GLU A 203 23.02 -0.29 -4.25
C GLU A 203 21.94 0.47 -3.47
N LEU A 204 22.34 1.21 -2.43
CA LEU A 204 21.48 2.21 -1.80
C LEU A 204 21.62 3.54 -2.55
N LEU A 205 20.61 3.90 -3.33
CA LEU A 205 20.52 5.18 -4.00
C LEU A 205 20.03 6.25 -3.02
N ARG A 206 20.83 7.31 -2.88
CA ARG A 206 20.57 8.43 -1.97
C ARG A 206 19.90 9.56 -2.72
N PHE A 207 18.78 10.05 -2.20
CA PHE A 207 18.06 11.20 -2.74
C PHE A 207 18.11 12.36 -1.76
N ARG A 208 18.15 13.58 -2.29
CA ARG A 208 18.01 14.81 -1.49
C ARG A 208 16.61 15.39 -1.69
N SER A 209 15.80 15.40 -0.63
CA SER A 209 14.58 16.21 -0.62
C SER A 209 14.93 17.68 -0.82
N LEU A 210 14.21 18.39 -1.70
CA LEU A 210 14.37 19.83 -1.88
C LEU A 210 13.90 20.61 -0.64
N TRP A 211 13.11 19.99 0.21
CA TRP A 211 12.74 20.55 1.49
C TRP A 211 13.95 20.64 2.43
N GLY A 212 14.17 21.83 2.99
CA GLY A 212 15.33 22.13 3.82
C GLY A 212 16.65 22.29 3.05
N THR A 213 16.62 22.41 1.72
CA THR A 213 17.81 22.76 0.93
C THR A 213 18.18 24.24 1.06
N PRO A 214 19.42 24.62 0.73
CA PRO A 214 19.87 26.00 0.82
C PRO A 214 19.02 26.94 -0.04
N SER A 215 18.55 28.02 0.59
CA SER A 215 17.77 29.07 -0.05
C SER A 215 18.56 29.78 -1.15
N ARG A 216 17.82 30.53 -1.98
CA ARG A 216 18.41 31.40 -2.99
C ARG A 216 19.46 32.36 -2.44
N ALA A 217 19.29 32.88 -1.22
CA ALA A 217 20.28 33.76 -0.61
C ALA A 217 21.58 33.02 -0.25
N GLN A 218 21.46 31.77 0.24
CA GLN A 218 22.60 30.96 0.66
C GLN A 218 23.45 30.47 -0.52
N LEU A 219 22.84 30.12 -1.66
CA LEU A 219 23.56 29.67 -2.87
C LEU A 219 24.05 30.83 -3.77
N LEU A 220 23.58 32.05 -3.54
CA LEU A 220 23.98 33.24 -4.26
C LEU A 220 24.91 34.12 -3.39
N HIS A 221 26.04 33.59 -2.92
CA HIS A 221 27.04 34.41 -2.21
C HIS A 221 27.78 35.39 -3.16
N GLU A 222 27.66 36.70 -2.82
CA GLU A 222 28.36 37.96 -3.18
C GLU A 222 29.02 38.22 -4.56
N THR A 223 29.36 37.24 -5.40
CA THR A 223 29.93 37.49 -6.73
C THR A 223 28.94 38.13 -7.72
N ALA A 224 27.66 38.22 -7.35
CA ALA A 224 26.62 38.89 -8.13
C ALA A 224 26.31 40.35 -7.69
N LYS A 225 27.05 40.94 -6.73
CA LYS A 225 26.93 42.39 -6.47
C LYS A 225 27.47 43.26 -7.62
N ALA A 226 28.17 42.66 -8.60
CA ALA A 226 28.77 43.36 -9.73
C ALA A 226 28.06 43.16 -11.09
N ALA A 227 26.95 42.41 -11.15
CA ALA A 227 26.24 42.15 -12.40
C ALA A 227 24.71 42.28 -12.25
N VAL A 228 24.25 43.41 -11.73
CA VAL A 228 22.83 43.77 -11.85
C VAL A 228 22.62 44.40 -13.23
N THR A 229 22.40 43.55 -14.22
CA THR A 229 21.80 43.92 -15.50
C THR A 229 20.56 43.06 -15.72
N SER A 230 19.39 43.70 -15.65
CA SER A 230 18.10 43.34 -16.28
C SER A 230 17.74 41.86 -16.51
N ALA A 231 18.00 40.96 -15.56
CA ALA A 231 17.51 39.59 -15.67
C ALA A 231 16.02 39.52 -15.28
N SER A 232 15.22 38.79 -16.06
CA SER A 232 13.83 38.52 -15.73
C SER A 232 13.71 37.59 -14.51
N GLN A 233 12.60 37.67 -13.78
CA GLN A 233 12.34 36.79 -12.63
C GLN A 233 12.44 35.30 -13.02
N ALA A 234 12.01 34.92 -14.22
CA ALA A 234 12.12 33.55 -14.72
C ALA A 234 13.57 33.09 -14.93
N GLU A 235 14.45 33.96 -15.44
CA GLU A 235 15.88 33.66 -15.59
C GLU A 235 16.56 33.51 -14.23
N GLU A 236 16.17 34.33 -13.26
CA GLU A 236 16.67 34.23 -11.90
C GLU A 236 16.23 32.93 -11.21
N THR A 237 14.98 32.54 -11.37
CA THR A 237 14.46 31.25 -10.87
C THR A 237 15.25 30.09 -11.47
N ARG A 238 15.43 30.06 -12.79
CA ARG A 238 16.22 29.00 -13.44
C ARG A 238 17.69 29.03 -13.03
N ARG A 239 18.28 30.21 -12.82
CA ARG A 239 19.65 30.33 -12.31
C ARG A 239 19.78 29.76 -10.90
N TYR A 240 18.81 30.00 -10.04
CA TYR A 240 18.74 29.38 -8.72
C TYR A 240 18.59 27.86 -8.84
N GLY A 241 17.62 27.39 -9.62
CA GLY A 241 17.38 25.95 -9.82
C GLY A 241 18.61 25.20 -10.36
N ALA A 242 19.32 25.76 -11.34
CA ALA A 242 20.57 25.18 -11.84
C ALA A 242 21.62 25.03 -10.74
N ARG A 243 21.83 26.08 -9.92
CA ARG A 243 22.80 26.04 -8.82
C ARG A 243 22.39 25.06 -7.72
N LEU A 244 21.11 24.97 -7.42
CA LEU A 244 20.60 24.05 -6.42
C LEU A 244 20.82 22.60 -6.86
N ILE A 245 20.47 22.25 -8.10
CA ILE A 245 20.68 20.91 -8.65
C ILE A 245 22.19 20.59 -8.73
N GLU A 246 23.01 21.54 -9.15
CA GLU A 246 24.48 21.39 -9.15
C GLU A 246 25.03 21.19 -7.73
N HIS A 247 24.52 21.93 -6.74
CA HIS A 247 24.88 21.76 -5.34
C HIS A 247 24.57 20.35 -4.84
N VAL A 248 23.35 19.85 -5.09
CA VAL A 248 22.97 18.47 -4.73
C VAL A 248 23.86 17.44 -5.42
N ALA A 249 24.13 17.61 -6.71
CA ALA A 249 25.05 16.72 -7.45
C ALA A 249 26.46 16.72 -6.83
N SER A 250 26.96 17.90 -6.44
CA SER A 250 28.29 18.04 -5.83
C SER A 250 28.42 17.36 -4.46
N GLN A 251 27.31 17.14 -3.77
CA GLN A 251 27.26 16.41 -2.50
C GLN A 251 27.29 14.88 -2.69
N GLY A 252 27.17 14.40 -3.93
CA GLY A 252 27.26 12.99 -4.29
C GLY A 252 25.94 12.23 -4.18
N TYR A 253 24.80 12.91 -4.14
CA TYR A 253 23.48 12.25 -4.22
C TYR A 253 23.23 11.63 -5.60
N ASN A 254 22.41 10.58 -5.64
CA ASN A 254 21.99 9.92 -6.87
C ASN A 254 20.77 10.60 -7.51
N GLY A 255 20.04 11.43 -6.77
CA GLY A 255 18.86 12.12 -7.27
C GLY A 255 18.28 13.16 -6.31
N ILE A 256 17.20 13.80 -6.74
CA ILE A 256 16.38 14.72 -5.92
C ILE A 256 15.00 14.13 -5.66
N GLU A 257 14.41 14.53 -4.55
CA GLU A 257 12.99 14.34 -4.26
C GLU A 257 12.31 15.70 -4.10
N ALA A 258 11.18 15.89 -4.77
CA ALA A 258 10.51 17.19 -4.84
C ALA A 258 9.03 17.03 -5.14
N SER A 259 8.20 17.96 -4.64
CA SER A 259 6.82 18.06 -5.11
C SER A 259 6.73 18.68 -6.52
N LEU A 260 5.57 18.58 -7.15
CA LEU A 260 5.32 19.27 -8.42
C LEU A 260 5.48 20.79 -8.29
N ASP A 261 5.11 21.38 -7.16
CA ASP A 261 5.25 22.81 -6.93
C ASP A 261 6.70 23.21 -6.64
N ASP A 262 7.48 22.38 -5.94
CA ASP A 262 8.92 22.56 -5.80
C ASP A 262 9.63 22.55 -7.16
N LEU A 263 9.27 21.61 -8.03
CA LEU A 263 9.82 21.51 -9.39
C LEU A 263 9.47 22.75 -10.22
N ASN A 264 8.27 23.28 -10.06
CA ASN A 264 7.86 24.56 -10.66
C ASN A 264 8.66 25.74 -10.09
N ALA A 265 8.87 25.77 -8.77
CA ALA A 265 9.58 26.83 -8.07
C ALA A 265 11.06 26.95 -8.47
N ILE A 266 11.67 25.90 -9.03
CA ILE A 266 13.06 25.91 -9.51
C ILE A 266 13.20 26.03 -11.04
N GLY A 267 12.10 26.16 -11.78
CA GLY A 267 12.12 26.46 -13.22
C GLY A 267 11.16 25.64 -14.08
N GLY A 268 10.40 24.71 -13.50
CA GLY A 268 9.39 23.90 -14.17
C GLY A 268 9.93 22.60 -14.76
N SER A 269 9.03 21.66 -15.07
CA SER A 269 9.33 20.28 -15.46
C SER A 269 10.38 20.19 -16.58
N SER A 270 10.20 20.94 -17.67
CA SER A 270 11.12 20.89 -18.82
C SER A 270 12.54 21.33 -18.46
N PHE A 271 12.70 22.34 -17.61
CA PHE A 271 14.00 22.84 -17.18
C PHE A 271 14.66 21.85 -16.22
N VAL A 272 13.89 21.31 -15.27
CA VAL A 272 14.40 20.33 -14.31
C VAL A 272 14.88 19.07 -15.02
N LYS A 273 14.13 18.54 -15.99
CA LYS A 273 14.56 17.38 -16.81
C LYS A 273 15.94 17.58 -17.43
N GLU A 274 16.18 18.75 -18.02
CA GLU A 274 17.46 19.09 -18.63
C GLU A 274 18.58 19.09 -17.59
N GLN A 275 18.36 19.71 -16.41
CA GLN A 275 19.35 19.76 -15.35
C GLN A 275 19.62 18.37 -14.74
N LEU A 276 18.59 17.54 -14.54
CA LEU A 276 18.74 16.17 -14.06
C LEU A 276 19.59 15.34 -15.02
N ALA A 277 19.29 15.39 -16.32
CA ALA A 277 20.07 14.70 -17.34
C ALA A 277 21.54 15.18 -17.37
N LYS A 278 21.76 16.49 -17.30
CA LYS A 278 23.10 17.11 -17.28
C LYS A 278 23.96 16.61 -16.11
N HIS A 279 23.36 16.41 -14.95
CA HIS A 279 24.06 16.00 -13.73
C HIS A 279 23.92 14.49 -13.43
N ASN A 280 23.32 13.71 -14.33
CA ASN A 280 23.01 12.28 -14.15
C ASN A 280 22.25 11.98 -12.84
N LEU A 281 21.32 12.87 -12.48
CA LEU A 281 20.49 12.74 -11.29
C LEU A 281 19.15 12.08 -11.64
N LYS A 282 18.65 11.26 -10.72
CA LYS A 282 17.32 10.66 -10.77
C LYS A 282 16.29 11.51 -10.02
N LEU A 283 15.02 11.17 -10.16
CA LEU A 283 13.91 11.92 -9.59
C LEU A 283 12.99 11.00 -8.78
N ILE A 284 12.57 11.45 -7.60
CA ILE A 284 11.38 10.99 -6.89
C ILE A 284 10.42 12.18 -6.82
N VAL A 285 9.13 11.95 -7.05
CA VAL A 285 8.13 13.03 -7.03
C VAL A 285 7.15 12.84 -5.88
N GLY A 286 7.00 13.86 -5.05
CA GLY A 286 5.95 13.95 -4.05
C GLY A 286 4.61 14.40 -4.67
N VAL A 287 3.53 13.66 -4.39
CA VAL A 287 2.17 14.02 -4.79
C VAL A 287 1.23 14.03 -3.58
N TYR A 288 0.24 14.91 -3.60
CA TYR A 288 -0.61 15.18 -2.43
C TYR A 288 -2.08 15.07 -2.78
N SER A 289 -2.76 14.07 -2.22
CA SER A 289 -4.21 13.96 -2.39
C SER A 289 -4.99 15.06 -1.64
N GLY A 290 -4.39 15.69 -0.63
CA GLY A 290 -4.95 16.84 0.08
C GLY A 290 -3.90 17.51 0.96
N TRP A 291 -4.17 18.75 1.39
CA TRP A 291 -3.24 19.65 2.07
C TRP A 291 -1.87 19.68 1.35
N VAL A 292 -1.94 20.04 0.06
CA VAL A 292 -0.80 20.08 -0.86
C VAL A 292 0.35 20.88 -0.27
N ASP A 293 1.53 20.26 -0.24
CA ASP A 293 2.79 20.79 0.30
C ASP A 293 2.72 21.29 1.75
N TYR A 294 1.70 20.86 2.51
CA TYR A 294 1.41 21.34 3.87
C TYR A 294 1.22 22.86 3.95
N GLU A 295 0.92 23.49 2.83
CA GLU A 295 0.72 24.92 2.75
C GLU A 295 -0.54 25.36 3.50
N ALA A 296 -0.43 26.42 4.30
CA ALA A 296 -1.52 26.85 5.18
C ALA A 296 -2.81 27.17 4.42
N HIS A 297 -2.69 27.72 3.21
CA HIS A 297 -3.82 28.03 2.35
C HIS A 297 -4.53 26.78 1.80
N ASN A 298 -3.84 25.63 1.77
CA ASN A 298 -4.36 24.34 1.31
C ASN A 298 -4.92 23.48 2.46
N LEU A 299 -4.84 23.92 3.72
CA LEU A 299 -5.31 23.15 4.87
C LEU A 299 -6.78 22.74 4.78
N HIS A 300 -7.63 23.59 4.16
CA HIS A 300 -9.05 23.31 3.95
C HIS A 300 -9.31 21.99 3.21
N GLN A 301 -8.37 21.56 2.37
CA GLN A 301 -8.46 20.34 1.58
C GLN A 301 -8.55 19.10 2.46
N GLN A 302 -8.06 19.13 3.70
CA GLN A 302 -8.19 17.97 4.60
C GLN A 302 -9.64 17.60 4.91
N TRP A 303 -10.55 18.57 4.81
CA TRP A 303 -11.97 18.39 5.15
C TRP A 303 -12.84 18.10 3.93
N GLU A 304 -12.22 17.91 2.76
CA GLU A 304 -12.92 17.46 1.57
C GLU A 304 -13.14 15.94 1.61
N GLY A 305 -14.13 15.46 0.83
CA GLY A 305 -14.44 14.04 0.75
C GLY A 305 -13.46 13.24 -0.13
N VAL A 306 -13.55 11.92 -0.06
CA VAL A 306 -12.72 10.95 -0.79
C VAL A 306 -12.60 11.28 -2.28
N GLN A 307 -13.71 11.59 -2.95
CA GLN A 307 -13.70 11.91 -4.39
C GLN A 307 -12.83 13.12 -4.75
N ALA A 308 -12.81 14.17 -3.91
CA ALA A 308 -12.00 15.36 -4.16
C ALA A 308 -10.49 15.03 -4.05
N HIS A 309 -10.13 14.21 -3.08
CA HIS A 309 -8.77 13.69 -2.91
C HIS A 309 -8.34 12.81 -4.08
N LEU A 310 -9.20 11.89 -4.54
CA LEU A 310 -8.93 11.03 -5.69
C LEU A 310 -8.76 11.84 -6.98
N ASN A 311 -9.62 12.84 -7.21
CA ASN A 311 -9.50 13.73 -8.37
C ASN A 311 -8.16 14.49 -8.37
N ARG A 312 -7.72 14.94 -7.18
CA ARG A 312 -6.46 15.65 -7.01
C ARG A 312 -5.26 14.73 -7.22
N LEU A 313 -5.29 13.51 -6.66
CA LEU A 313 -4.27 12.48 -6.87
C LEU A 313 -4.15 12.15 -8.36
N ARG A 314 -5.27 11.81 -9.01
CA ARG A 314 -5.30 11.48 -10.44
C ARG A 314 -4.68 12.58 -11.29
N LYS A 315 -5.07 13.83 -11.07
CA LYS A 315 -4.53 14.98 -11.82
C LYS A 315 -3.02 15.11 -11.67
N GLN A 316 -2.49 14.91 -10.46
CA GLN A 316 -1.04 14.97 -10.24
C GLN A 316 -0.32 13.79 -10.89
N LEU A 317 -0.85 12.57 -10.79
CA LEU A 317 -0.26 11.40 -11.44
C LEU A 317 -0.27 11.52 -12.98
N GLU A 318 -1.34 12.06 -13.57
CA GLU A 318 -1.42 12.36 -15.00
C GLU A 318 -0.37 13.40 -15.42
N LEU A 319 -0.17 14.45 -14.60
CA LEU A 319 0.88 15.45 -14.83
C LEU A 319 2.27 14.83 -14.75
N VAL A 320 2.54 14.01 -13.73
CA VAL A 320 3.83 13.32 -13.58
C VAL A 320 4.10 12.42 -14.78
N ARG A 321 3.14 11.57 -15.17
CA ARG A 321 3.27 10.67 -16.33
C ARG A 321 3.51 11.45 -17.63
N LYS A 322 2.85 12.60 -17.80
CA LYS A 322 2.97 13.44 -18.99
C LYS A 322 4.29 14.19 -19.05
N ASP A 323 4.68 14.83 -17.96
CA ASP A 323 5.81 15.74 -17.93
C ASP A 323 7.14 15.00 -17.79
N PHE A 324 7.16 13.88 -17.06
CA PHE A 324 8.36 13.11 -16.75
C PHE A 324 8.32 11.70 -17.36
N ASP A 325 8.76 11.62 -18.62
CA ASP A 325 8.82 10.41 -19.44
C ASP A 325 10.26 10.01 -19.81
N GLY A 326 10.42 8.83 -20.41
CA GLY A 326 11.73 8.32 -20.86
C GLY A 326 12.76 8.24 -19.73
N ASP A 327 13.95 8.77 -19.97
CA ASP A 327 15.06 8.77 -19.00
C ASP A 327 14.79 9.64 -17.76
N ALA A 328 13.80 10.53 -17.82
CA ALA A 328 13.39 11.39 -16.72
C ALA A 328 12.21 10.84 -15.93
N LYS A 329 11.70 9.64 -16.27
CA LYS A 329 10.65 8.97 -15.49
C LYS A 329 11.08 8.90 -14.01
N PRO A 330 10.22 9.29 -13.06
CA PRO A 330 10.56 9.19 -11.65
C PRO A 330 10.85 7.74 -11.26
N MET A 331 11.80 7.52 -10.37
CA MET A 331 12.06 6.20 -9.79
C MET A 331 10.90 5.78 -8.90
N TRP A 332 10.42 6.69 -8.05
CA TRP A 332 9.24 6.52 -7.22
C TRP A 332 8.37 7.77 -7.27
N ILE A 333 7.08 7.58 -7.01
CA ILE A 333 6.12 8.66 -6.76
C ILE A 333 5.62 8.46 -5.33
N ASN A 334 6.01 9.36 -4.44
CA ASN A 334 5.64 9.32 -3.04
C ASN A 334 4.31 10.06 -2.83
N ALA A 335 3.26 9.32 -2.46
CA ALA A 335 1.89 9.82 -2.37
C ALA A 335 1.46 10.07 -0.92
N HIS A 336 1.29 11.34 -0.56
CA HIS A 336 0.65 11.75 0.68
C HIS A 336 -0.89 11.61 0.56
N SER A 337 -1.40 10.55 1.18
CA SER A 337 -2.69 9.96 0.81
C SER A 337 -3.79 10.12 1.87
N GLY A 338 -4.95 10.59 1.42
CA GLY A 338 -6.14 10.85 2.22
C GLY A 338 -5.89 11.70 3.49
N CYS A 339 -6.76 11.52 4.48
CA CYS A 339 -6.75 12.23 5.76
C CYS A 339 -6.90 11.28 6.94
N ASP A 340 -6.30 11.63 8.08
CA ASP A 340 -6.28 10.82 9.30
C ASP A 340 -7.62 10.79 10.08
N HIS A 341 -8.52 11.76 9.85
CA HIS A 341 -9.84 11.78 10.48
C HIS A 341 -10.89 10.92 9.78
N TRP A 342 -10.58 10.38 8.60
CA TRP A 342 -11.53 9.58 7.84
C TRP A 342 -11.87 8.27 8.56
N PRO A 343 -13.16 7.86 8.56
CA PRO A 343 -13.54 6.55 9.04
C PRO A 343 -12.92 5.45 8.16
N LYS A 344 -12.82 4.23 8.71
CA LYS A 344 -12.22 3.08 8.01
C LYS A 344 -12.79 2.86 6.60
N LEU A 345 -14.10 3.01 6.43
CA LEU A 345 -14.76 2.83 5.12
C LEU A 345 -14.23 3.80 4.06
N ASP A 346 -14.14 5.08 4.39
CA ASP A 346 -13.61 6.11 3.49
C ASP A 346 -12.13 5.86 3.16
N GLN A 347 -11.35 5.36 4.12
CA GLN A 347 -9.96 4.96 3.89
C GLN A 347 -9.88 3.78 2.91
N MET A 348 -10.71 2.75 3.08
CA MET A 348 -10.76 1.60 2.18
C MET A 348 -11.24 1.99 0.78
N GLU A 349 -12.26 2.84 0.68
CA GLU A 349 -12.75 3.39 -0.58
C GLU A 349 -11.64 4.16 -1.31
N TYR A 350 -10.95 5.05 -0.60
CA TYR A 350 -9.84 5.81 -1.16
C TYR A 350 -8.72 4.91 -1.67
N VAL A 351 -8.26 3.93 -0.89
CA VAL A 351 -7.15 3.05 -1.31
C VAL A 351 -7.54 2.21 -2.51
N ALA A 352 -8.75 1.63 -2.53
CA ALA A 352 -9.24 0.84 -3.66
C ALA A 352 -9.23 1.66 -4.97
N HIS A 353 -9.73 2.90 -4.93
CA HIS A 353 -9.74 3.78 -6.09
C HIS A 353 -8.35 4.33 -6.44
N ALA A 354 -7.48 4.59 -5.46
CA ALA A 354 -6.11 5.04 -5.71
C ALA A 354 -5.32 3.97 -6.49
N LEU A 355 -5.40 2.70 -6.07
CA LEU A 355 -4.78 1.58 -6.78
C LEU A 355 -5.38 1.39 -8.19
N GLU A 356 -6.68 1.60 -8.37
CA GLU A 356 -7.29 1.58 -9.70
C GLU A 356 -6.76 2.73 -10.59
N ILE A 357 -6.59 3.94 -10.04
CA ILE A 357 -5.99 5.06 -10.76
C ILE A 357 -4.57 4.70 -11.19
N GLU A 358 -3.74 4.18 -10.29
CA GLU A 358 -2.37 3.73 -10.56
C GLU A 358 -2.33 2.70 -11.70
N ASN A 359 -3.19 1.68 -11.62
CA ASN A 359 -3.30 0.65 -12.65
C ASN A 359 -3.78 1.24 -14.00
N SER A 360 -4.77 2.12 -13.99
CA SER A 360 -5.29 2.77 -15.22
C SER A 360 -4.26 3.68 -15.89
N LEU A 361 -3.35 4.23 -15.10
CA LEU A 361 -2.22 5.04 -15.55
C LEU A 361 -0.94 4.22 -15.68
N GLU A 362 -0.99 2.89 -15.59
CA GLU A 362 0.16 1.97 -15.71
C GLU A 362 1.39 2.41 -14.88
N LEU A 363 1.13 3.01 -13.71
CA LEU A 363 2.13 3.47 -12.78
C LEU A 363 2.34 2.40 -11.72
N THR A 364 3.41 1.62 -11.86
CA THR A 364 3.76 0.57 -10.90
C THR A 364 4.60 1.07 -9.73
N ASN A 365 5.07 2.31 -9.78
CA ASN A 365 6.04 2.91 -8.87
C ASN A 365 5.46 4.02 -7.98
N VAL A 366 4.17 3.95 -7.67
CA VAL A 366 3.55 4.79 -6.64
C VAL A 366 3.66 4.07 -5.30
N SER A 367 4.07 4.81 -4.26
CA SER A 367 4.11 4.35 -2.88
C SER A 367 3.47 5.40 -1.98
N HIS A 368 2.77 4.96 -0.92
CA HIS A 368 2.06 5.86 -0.03
C HIS A 368 2.81 6.06 1.29
N GLU A 369 2.95 7.30 1.72
CA GLU A 369 3.78 7.62 2.88
C GLU A 369 3.08 7.35 4.21
N THR A 370 3.82 6.75 5.14
CA THR A 370 3.46 6.67 6.56
C THR A 370 3.62 8.05 7.23
N HIS A 371 2.65 8.94 7.04
CA HIS A 371 2.73 10.33 7.50
C HIS A 371 1.56 10.70 8.42
N ARG A 372 1.83 11.45 9.51
CA ARG A 372 0.77 11.96 10.40
C ARG A 372 -0.13 12.98 9.69
N GLY A 373 -1.45 12.97 9.87
CA GLY A 373 -2.33 13.81 9.05
C GLY A 373 -2.74 13.21 7.71
N ARG A 374 -2.41 11.93 7.46
CA ARG A 374 -2.75 11.12 6.28
C ARG A 374 -3.31 9.77 6.73
N ILE A 375 -3.87 8.96 5.84
CA ILE A 375 -4.53 7.69 6.23
C ILE A 375 -3.56 6.65 6.84
N PHE A 376 -2.27 6.70 6.48
CA PHE A 376 -1.22 5.82 7.01
C PHE A 376 -0.51 6.39 8.25
N TYR A 377 -1.17 7.26 9.01
CA TYR A 377 -0.59 7.93 10.19
C TYR A 377 -0.23 6.99 11.34
N SER A 378 -0.80 5.79 11.37
CA SER A 378 -0.69 4.85 12.48
C SER A 378 -0.33 3.45 11.98
N PRO A 379 0.51 2.71 12.71
CA PRO A 379 0.84 1.34 12.34
C PRO A 379 -0.39 0.43 12.29
N TRP A 380 -1.31 0.55 13.25
CA TRP A 380 -2.47 -0.32 13.35
C TRP A 380 -3.45 -0.13 12.19
N THR A 381 -3.80 1.12 11.88
CA THR A 381 -4.62 1.48 10.71
C THR A 381 -3.95 1.02 9.41
N THR A 382 -2.64 1.22 9.30
CA THR A 382 -1.88 0.78 8.12
C THR A 382 -1.93 -0.73 7.95
N MET A 383 -1.83 -1.51 9.03
CA MET A 383 -1.93 -2.97 8.96
C MET A 383 -3.28 -3.44 8.43
N GLU A 384 -4.39 -2.83 8.87
CA GLU A 384 -5.73 -3.16 8.34
C GLU A 384 -5.83 -2.88 6.84
N LEU A 385 -5.24 -1.78 6.37
CA LEU A 385 -5.19 -1.46 4.94
C LEU A 385 -4.29 -2.42 4.15
N LEU A 386 -3.14 -2.82 4.70
CA LEU A 386 -2.25 -3.81 4.06
C LEU A 386 -2.88 -5.20 3.99
N GLU A 387 -3.67 -5.59 4.98
CA GLU A 387 -4.44 -6.83 4.97
C GLU A 387 -5.49 -6.84 3.86
N ALA A 388 -6.21 -5.72 3.67
CA ALA A 388 -7.19 -5.57 2.59
C ALA A 388 -6.55 -5.39 1.20
N PHE A 389 -5.40 -4.74 1.13
CA PHE A 389 -4.70 -4.39 -0.12
C PHE A 389 -3.22 -4.82 -0.09
N PRO A 390 -2.92 -6.13 -0.25
CA PRO A 390 -1.54 -6.62 -0.15
C PRO A 390 -0.58 -6.11 -1.23
N SER A 391 -1.08 -5.56 -2.34
CA SER A 391 -0.25 -4.96 -3.39
C SER A 391 0.25 -3.54 -3.05
N LEU A 392 -0.30 -2.95 -1.99
CA LEU A 392 0.01 -1.58 -1.57
C LEU A 392 1.50 -1.44 -1.26
N LYS A 393 2.09 -0.37 -1.80
CA LYS A 393 3.49 -0.01 -1.61
C LYS A 393 3.58 1.17 -0.65
N LEU A 394 4.52 1.12 0.28
CA LEU A 394 4.72 2.14 1.30
C LEU A 394 6.03 2.89 1.08
N THR A 395 5.96 4.21 1.28
CA THR A 395 7.11 5.04 1.65
C THR A 395 7.16 5.09 3.18
N LEU A 396 8.20 4.52 3.77
CA LEU A 396 8.32 4.46 5.22
C LEU A 396 8.99 5.73 5.74
N ASP A 397 8.21 6.60 6.39
CA ASP A 397 8.68 7.54 7.40
C ASP A 397 8.21 7.07 8.79
N PHE A 398 9.06 6.29 9.46
CA PHE A 398 8.74 5.73 10.77
C PHE A 398 8.67 6.80 11.88
N SER A 399 9.25 7.98 11.67
CA SER A 399 9.31 9.03 12.68
C SER A 399 7.94 9.57 13.08
N HIS A 400 6.98 9.56 12.15
CA HIS A 400 5.60 9.94 12.43
C HIS A 400 4.91 8.98 13.39
N TRP A 401 5.12 7.68 13.22
CA TRP A 401 4.50 6.67 14.06
C TRP A 401 5.00 6.73 15.50
N CYS A 402 6.27 7.08 15.72
CA CYS A 402 6.78 7.27 17.07
C CYS A 402 6.02 8.38 17.83
N VAL A 403 5.69 9.47 17.14
CA VAL A 403 4.91 10.59 17.71
C VAL A 403 3.47 10.18 17.95
N VAL A 404 2.83 9.56 16.95
CA VAL A 404 1.41 9.14 17.04
C VAL A 404 1.19 8.12 18.16
N ALA A 405 2.15 7.21 18.34
CA ALA A 405 2.07 6.17 19.36
C ALA A 405 2.68 6.58 20.72
N GLU A 406 3.27 7.77 20.81
CA GLU A 406 4.00 8.28 21.98
C GLU A 406 5.07 7.29 22.51
N ARG A 407 5.66 6.49 21.62
CA ARG A 407 6.62 5.44 21.96
C ARG A 407 7.56 5.13 20.80
N LEU A 408 8.72 4.56 21.11
CA LEU A 408 9.73 4.25 20.10
C LEU A 408 9.40 3.01 19.23
N LEU A 409 8.32 2.30 19.59
CA LEU A 409 7.83 1.10 18.89
C LEU A 409 8.91 0.01 18.81
N ASP A 410 9.51 -0.32 19.96
CA ASP A 410 10.69 -1.19 20.11
C ASP A 410 10.44 -2.31 21.13
N THR A 411 9.22 -2.82 21.19
CA THR A 411 8.85 -3.98 22.02
C THR A 411 8.67 -5.23 21.14
N PRO A 412 8.76 -6.45 21.69
CA PRO A 412 8.49 -7.67 20.91
C PRO A 412 7.13 -7.66 20.20
N GLN A 413 6.11 -7.10 20.84
CA GLN A 413 4.77 -6.93 20.25
C GLN A 413 4.76 -5.91 19.11
N ASP A 414 5.65 -4.92 19.15
CA ASP A 414 5.81 -3.98 18.04
C ASP A 414 6.47 -4.64 16.83
N GLU A 415 7.43 -5.53 17.05
CA GLU A 415 8.11 -6.23 15.97
C GLU A 415 7.16 -7.12 15.16
N GLU A 416 6.14 -7.73 15.78
CA GLU A 416 5.20 -8.62 15.08
C GLU A 416 4.51 -7.97 13.88
N TRP A 417 4.04 -6.72 14.01
CA TRP A 417 3.41 -6.02 12.88
C TRP A 417 4.44 -5.29 12.02
N ILE A 418 5.60 -4.89 12.55
CA ILE A 418 6.69 -4.33 11.74
C ILE A 418 7.19 -5.36 10.74
N GLU A 419 7.45 -6.59 11.17
CA GLU A 419 7.88 -7.68 10.29
C GLU A 419 6.87 -7.95 9.16
N ARG A 420 5.58 -7.78 9.43
CA ARG A 420 4.51 -7.91 8.43
C ARG A 420 4.43 -6.71 7.47
N MET A 421 4.75 -5.52 7.95
CA MET A 421 4.70 -4.28 7.18
C MET A 421 5.94 -4.09 6.29
N LEU A 422 7.14 -4.47 6.75
CA LEU A 422 8.39 -4.27 6.03
C LEU A 422 8.40 -4.80 4.58
N PRO A 423 7.76 -5.95 4.25
CA PRO A 423 7.56 -6.38 2.87
C PRO A 423 6.84 -5.36 1.96
N HIS A 424 6.10 -4.40 2.50
CA HIS A 424 5.42 -3.40 1.71
C HIS A 424 6.26 -2.13 1.52
N VAL A 425 7.45 -2.04 2.10
CA VAL A 425 8.31 -0.84 2.05
C VAL A 425 9.20 -0.85 0.82
N TRP A 426 9.01 0.14 -0.06
CA TRP A 426 9.77 0.31 -1.32
C TRP A 426 10.66 1.55 -1.31
N HIS A 427 10.28 2.57 -0.55
CA HIS A 427 11.03 3.80 -0.36
C HIS A 427 11.11 4.15 1.12
N ILE A 428 12.19 4.79 1.57
CA ILE A 428 12.39 5.17 2.98
C ILE A 428 12.72 6.66 3.06
N HIS A 429 11.93 7.38 3.84
CA HIS A 429 12.27 8.70 4.36
C HIS A 429 13.08 8.56 5.64
N GLY A 430 14.33 8.99 5.55
CA GLY A 430 15.42 8.74 6.49
C GLY A 430 15.51 9.73 7.63
N ARG A 431 14.40 10.01 8.32
CA ARG A 431 14.38 10.89 9.50
C ARG A 431 14.28 10.07 10.77
N ILE A 432 15.13 10.37 11.75
CA ILE A 432 15.06 9.77 13.09
C ILE A 432 14.18 10.63 13.98
N GLY A 433 13.11 10.04 14.47
CA GLY A 433 12.19 10.64 15.44
C GLY A 433 12.44 10.14 16.86
N SER A 434 11.65 10.64 17.79
CA SER A 434 11.53 10.20 19.17
C SER A 434 10.05 10.08 19.55
N PRO A 435 9.72 9.52 20.71
CA PRO A 435 8.34 9.51 21.21
C PRO A 435 7.68 10.89 21.30
N GLN A 436 8.47 11.97 21.32
CA GLN A 436 8.01 13.33 21.57
C GLN A 436 8.18 14.28 20.37
N SER A 437 8.87 13.85 19.31
CA SER A 437 9.14 14.68 18.13
C SER A 437 9.42 13.80 16.93
N ALA A 438 8.92 14.19 15.75
CA ALA A 438 9.26 13.49 14.51
C ALA A 438 10.73 13.68 14.11
N GLN A 439 11.45 14.59 14.78
CA GLN A 439 12.85 14.85 14.51
C GLN A 439 13.63 14.96 15.82
N ILE A 440 14.67 14.14 15.97
CA ILE A 440 15.69 14.33 17.01
C ILE A 440 16.58 15.52 16.68
N ARG A 441 17.26 16.05 17.70
CA ARG A 441 18.20 17.18 17.54
C ARG A 441 19.34 16.85 16.58
N HIS A 442 20.04 15.75 16.83
CA HIS A 442 21.20 15.34 16.05
C HIS A 442 21.51 13.86 16.33
N PRO A 443 21.78 13.01 15.31
CA PRO A 443 22.06 11.57 15.50
C PRO A 443 23.30 11.26 16.35
N THR A 444 24.23 12.19 16.49
CA THR A 444 25.44 11.99 17.32
C THR A 444 25.26 12.45 18.77
N ASP A 445 24.08 12.92 19.17
CA ASP A 445 23.81 13.24 20.57
C ASP A 445 23.64 11.95 21.38
N GLN A 446 24.43 11.81 22.44
CA GLN A 446 24.39 10.64 23.33
C GLN A 446 22.98 10.35 23.87
N HIS A 447 22.14 11.38 24.07
CA HIS A 447 20.79 11.24 24.60
C HIS A 447 19.80 10.69 23.57
N THR A 448 20.18 10.63 22.29
CA THR A 448 19.35 10.10 21.19
C THR A 448 19.82 8.72 20.73
N SER A 449 20.76 8.12 21.45
CA SER A 449 21.39 6.85 21.07
C SER A 449 20.41 5.69 20.98
N ALA A 450 19.36 5.67 21.80
CA ALA A 450 18.31 4.66 21.75
C ALA A 450 17.47 4.78 20.47
N GLU A 451 17.04 6.00 20.13
CA GLU A 451 16.32 6.32 18.90
C GLU A 451 17.15 5.95 17.66
N VAL A 452 18.40 6.40 17.61
CA VAL A 452 19.30 6.09 16.50
C VAL A 452 19.48 4.59 16.35
N ALA A 453 19.70 3.85 17.45
CA ALA A 453 19.83 2.41 17.41
C ALA A 453 18.54 1.71 16.93
N ARG A 454 17.35 2.23 17.25
CA ARG A 454 16.08 1.69 16.78
C ARG A 454 15.94 1.84 15.27
N PHE A 455 16.06 3.08 14.78
CA PHE A 455 15.89 3.38 13.36
C PHE A 455 16.95 2.65 12.51
N ASP A 456 18.19 2.56 13.00
CA ASP A 456 19.25 1.80 12.35
C ASP A 456 18.97 0.29 12.23
N ARG A 457 18.25 -0.31 13.19
CA ARG A 457 17.80 -1.72 13.08
C ARG A 457 16.68 -1.84 12.06
N LEU A 458 15.65 -1.01 12.19
CA LEU A 458 14.50 -0.99 11.30
C LEU A 458 14.90 -0.84 9.83
N TRP A 459 15.72 0.15 9.50
CA TRP A 459 16.16 0.38 8.13
C TRP A 459 17.05 -0.75 7.62
N MET A 460 17.90 -1.33 8.48
CA MET A 460 18.70 -2.49 8.12
C MET A 460 17.84 -3.71 7.80
N ASP A 461 16.77 -3.95 8.54
CA ASP A 461 15.82 -5.04 8.28
C ASP A 461 15.04 -4.81 6.99
N ALA A 462 14.62 -3.56 6.72
CA ALA A 462 14.03 -3.18 5.44
C ALA A 462 14.99 -3.45 4.26
N TRP A 463 16.26 -3.04 4.37
CA TRP A 463 17.25 -3.25 3.31
C TRP A 463 17.62 -4.72 3.14
N ARG A 464 17.63 -5.53 4.20
CA ARG A 464 17.81 -6.99 4.08
C ARG A 464 16.70 -7.62 3.26
N LEU A 465 15.45 -7.24 3.50
CA LEU A 465 14.32 -7.75 2.73
C LEU A 465 14.37 -7.29 1.27
N GLN A 466 14.71 -6.02 1.02
CA GLN A 466 14.90 -5.50 -0.34
C GLN A 466 16.08 -6.19 -1.06
N PHE A 467 17.17 -6.44 -0.36
CA PHE A 467 18.31 -7.20 -0.88
C PHE A 467 17.94 -8.65 -1.23
N GLN A 468 17.17 -9.32 -0.37
CA GLN A 468 16.67 -10.68 -0.62
C GLN A 468 15.76 -10.74 -1.84
N ARG A 469 14.92 -9.73 -2.07
CA ARG A 469 14.11 -9.60 -3.29
C ARG A 469 14.98 -9.43 -4.52
N ALA A 470 15.92 -8.48 -4.48
CA ALA A 470 16.84 -8.18 -5.56
C ALA A 470 17.75 -9.36 -5.95
N THR A 471 18.02 -10.28 -5.02
CA THR A 471 18.83 -11.48 -5.23
C THR A 471 18.00 -12.74 -5.49
N GLY A 472 16.67 -12.62 -5.48
CA GLY A 472 15.74 -13.70 -5.76
C GLY A 472 15.75 -14.16 -7.23
N VAL A 473 14.81 -15.06 -7.56
CA VAL A 473 14.69 -15.67 -8.90
C VAL A 473 14.11 -14.70 -9.94
N ASP A 474 13.41 -13.65 -9.51
CA ASP A 474 12.75 -12.71 -10.41
C ASP A 474 13.77 -11.69 -10.97
N PRO A 475 14.04 -11.71 -12.29
CA PRO A 475 14.98 -10.78 -12.91
C PRO A 475 14.47 -9.33 -12.98
N ASP A 476 13.16 -9.10 -12.80
CA ASP A 476 12.51 -7.80 -12.95
C ASP A 476 12.49 -6.98 -11.64
N GLU A 477 12.90 -7.56 -10.52
CA GLU A 477 12.97 -6.88 -9.22
C GLU A 477 14.07 -5.79 -9.18
N PRO A 478 13.80 -4.62 -8.58
CA PRO A 478 14.79 -3.57 -8.43
C PRO A 478 16.02 -4.05 -7.68
N LYS A 479 17.18 -3.90 -8.31
CA LYS A 479 18.49 -4.19 -7.69
C LYS A 479 19.02 -3.01 -6.88
N PHE A 480 18.12 -2.21 -6.30
CA PHE A 480 18.48 -1.03 -5.54
C PHE A 480 17.48 -0.80 -4.42
N ALA A 481 17.95 -0.13 -3.38
CA ALA A 481 17.11 0.52 -2.38
C ALA A 481 17.17 2.03 -2.59
N THR A 482 16.16 2.76 -2.11
CA THR A 482 16.14 4.22 -2.18
C THR A 482 15.95 4.81 -0.79
N PHE A 483 16.69 5.87 -0.48
CA PHE A 483 16.68 6.53 0.81
C PHE A 483 16.79 8.05 0.67
N THR A 484 15.81 8.76 1.25
CA THR A 484 15.78 10.22 1.28
C THR A 484 15.85 10.70 2.72
N PRO A 485 17.01 11.10 3.26
CA PRO A 485 17.05 11.75 4.56
C PRO A 485 16.23 13.05 4.51
N GLU A 486 15.25 13.15 5.42
CA GLU A 486 14.24 14.21 5.41
C GLU A 486 14.26 15.00 6.73
N TYR A 487 15.46 15.34 7.21
CA TYR A 487 15.58 16.30 8.30
C TYR A 487 15.09 17.65 7.79
N GLY A 488 14.05 18.15 8.44
CA GLY A 488 13.36 19.37 8.05
C GLY A 488 13.96 20.62 8.66
N PRO A 489 13.78 21.79 8.02
CA PRO A 489 13.98 23.07 8.66
C PRO A 489 12.96 23.27 9.80
N ILE A 490 13.00 24.44 10.43
CA ILE A 490 11.97 24.87 11.38
C ILE A 490 10.58 24.74 10.72
N PRO A 491 9.56 24.17 11.40
CA PRO A 491 9.49 23.91 12.84
C PRO A 491 10.02 22.54 13.30
N TYR A 492 10.50 21.68 12.40
CA TYR A 492 11.03 20.36 12.77
C TYR A 492 12.41 20.44 13.42
N ALA A 493 13.28 21.29 12.85
CA ALA A 493 14.56 21.60 13.46
C ALA A 493 14.36 22.37 14.77
N GLN A 494 15.14 22.02 15.79
CA GLN A 494 15.22 22.83 17.01
C GLN A 494 15.77 24.22 16.68
N ARG A 495 15.03 25.24 17.10
CA ARG A 495 15.41 26.66 16.94
C ARG A 495 16.64 27.00 17.77
N HIS A 496 17.54 27.81 17.23
CA HIS A 496 18.72 28.26 17.96
C HIS A 496 18.30 29.20 19.13
N PRO A 497 18.78 28.99 20.37
CA PRO A 497 18.32 29.77 21.53
C PRO A 497 18.52 31.28 21.41
N ALA A 498 19.59 31.71 20.74
CA ALA A 498 19.89 33.14 20.53
C ALA A 498 19.27 33.71 19.25
N ASN A 499 18.87 32.86 18.29
CA ASN A 499 18.28 33.29 17.03
C ASN A 499 17.19 32.29 16.61
N PRO A 500 15.92 32.51 17.02
CA PRO A 500 14.85 31.55 16.78
C PRO A 500 14.52 31.30 15.31
N GLU A 501 14.98 32.16 14.38
CA GLU A 501 14.77 32.00 12.93
C GLU A 501 15.76 31.02 12.29
N GLU A 502 16.79 30.60 13.02
CA GLU A 502 17.81 29.67 12.52
C GLU A 502 17.71 28.31 13.23
N PRO A 503 17.91 27.20 12.50
CA PRO A 503 18.05 25.89 13.11
C PRO A 503 19.36 25.81 13.92
N THR A 504 19.38 24.98 14.96
CA THR A 504 20.59 24.69 15.76
C THR A 504 21.67 23.93 15.01
N VAL A 505 21.33 23.33 13.86
CA VAL A 505 22.20 22.49 13.03
C VAL A 505 22.01 22.86 11.57
N ASP A 506 23.08 22.70 10.77
CA ASP A 506 22.97 22.81 9.32
C ASP A 506 22.22 21.58 8.78
N ILE A 507 20.97 21.81 8.36
CA ILE A 507 20.06 20.76 7.90
C ILE A 507 20.55 20.09 6.62
N ASP A 508 21.18 20.85 5.74
CA ASP A 508 21.66 20.33 4.47
C ASP A 508 22.86 19.40 4.68
N GLN A 509 23.78 19.81 5.54
CA GLN A 509 24.90 18.97 5.96
C GLN A 509 24.43 17.74 6.76
N LEU A 510 23.45 17.90 7.66
CA LEU A 510 22.89 16.79 8.43
C LEU A 510 22.27 15.71 7.54
N CYS A 511 21.48 16.09 6.53
CA CYS A 511 20.91 15.14 5.58
C CYS A 511 22.02 14.40 4.80
N LYS A 512 23.06 15.12 4.38
CA LYS A 512 24.21 14.53 3.68
C LYS A 512 24.94 13.50 4.54
N ASP A 513 25.20 13.82 5.80
CA ASP A 513 25.89 12.92 6.71
C ASP A 513 25.08 11.66 6.99
N GLU A 514 23.76 11.79 7.17
CA GLU A 514 22.88 10.65 7.36
C GLU A 514 22.79 9.76 6.11
N ALA A 515 22.65 10.35 4.91
CA ALA A 515 22.67 9.62 3.64
C ALA A 515 23.96 8.78 3.49
N ASN A 516 25.11 9.38 3.81
CA ASN A 516 26.41 8.71 3.72
C ASN A 516 26.57 7.62 4.78
N ARG A 517 26.08 7.88 6.00
CA ARG A 517 26.10 6.91 7.10
C ARG A 517 25.33 5.64 6.73
N GLN A 518 24.14 5.78 6.16
CA GLN A 518 23.31 4.64 5.76
C GLN A 518 23.85 3.93 4.51
N HIS A 519 24.36 4.67 3.53
CA HIS A 519 24.98 4.07 2.35
C HIS A 519 26.19 3.20 2.72
N ALA A 520 27.05 3.66 3.64
CA ALA A 520 28.17 2.85 4.14
C ALA A 520 27.70 1.57 4.86
N ARG A 521 26.59 1.62 5.61
CA ARG A 521 26.00 0.46 6.29
C ARG A 521 25.45 -0.57 5.30
N VAL A 522 24.79 -0.14 4.23
CA VAL A 522 24.32 -1.05 3.16
C VAL A 522 25.49 -1.66 2.39
N GLN A 523 26.55 -0.90 2.10
CA GLN A 523 27.76 -1.45 1.49
C GLN A 523 28.38 -2.57 2.33
N GLN A 524 28.41 -2.42 3.66
CA GLN A 524 28.88 -3.46 4.58
C GLN A 524 27.97 -4.70 4.56
N LEU A 525 26.64 -4.52 4.51
CA LEU A 525 25.68 -5.62 4.38
C LEU A 525 25.94 -6.45 3.12
N VAL A 526 26.13 -5.78 1.98
CA VAL A 526 26.39 -6.43 0.69
C VAL A 526 27.74 -7.16 0.72
N GLN A 527 28.80 -6.52 1.20
CA GLN A 527 30.14 -7.13 1.31
C GLN A 527 30.18 -8.33 2.27
N GLY A 528 29.49 -8.23 3.40
CA GLY A 528 29.40 -9.31 4.40
C GLY A 528 28.60 -10.52 3.91
N SER A 529 27.65 -10.31 2.99
CA SER A 529 26.86 -11.39 2.39
C SER A 529 27.58 -12.09 1.24
N VAL A 530 28.56 -11.42 0.60
CA VAL A 530 29.42 -12.00 -0.47
C VAL A 530 30.57 -12.85 0.09
N THR A 531 30.93 -12.64 1.37
CA THR A 531 32.05 -13.34 2.03
C THR A 531 31.66 -14.58 2.83
N GLN A 532 30.36 -14.85 3.00
CA GLN A 532 29.81 -16.11 3.51
C GLN A 532 29.37 -17.00 2.35
#